data_AF-A0A316PJB5-F1
#
_entry.id   AF-A0A316PJB5-F1
#
_cell.length_a   1.000
_cell.length_b   1.000
_cell.length_c   1.000
_cell.angle_alpha   90.00
_cell.angle_beta   90.00
_cell.angle_gamma   90.00
#
_symmetry.space_group_name_H-M   'P 1'
#
loop_
_entity.id
_entity.type
_entity.pdbx_description
1 polymer ?
#
loop_
_entity_poly.entity_id
_entity_poly.type
_entity_poly.pdbx_seq_one_letter_code
_entity_poly.pdbx_strand_id
1 'polypeptide(L)'
;MRKALFAIISPVLAAALLFSACAKPAEQPVTDVTATEAPAPEETAAICGDGYTVEVKTVYYPEGSDKDTAKFMLALQLPVFENTAMNEAITEYEDELNTRITSEQLPLSERTDSFIPNTKVELSVFRAELPQGEYTNIMFTETVSFLEDGESEHARHLIVMDSDGNEQSLASVSGLYSPEDTVAQQIWNIIADDGNYYSDLTQDDIEEHLDLYNGFSVGDEGYTVYLPAGAVADESMGEQEFSFGKSALYPGFVGDVITADEYTQILPMLNAAAAACGPDFTSLSSVPIGDQSVAYCREYWLQGRDSRTVTQEEYRSAYKFPLSSSLPPEEGPGVELKDDGTVKLTRVTPFYGFQSEDATLKENGILTVTGVLMSGAPGDAGAAAAASASAMFTRLDGEYYLSSFEIM
;
A
#
# COMPACT_ATOMS: atom_id res chain seq x y z
N MET A 1 11.52 9.38 7.16
CA MET A 1 12.76 10.18 7.01
C MET A 1 13.63 9.57 5.90
N ARG A 2 13.80 10.30 4.78
CA ARG A 2 14.78 10.15 3.67
C ARG A 2 14.83 8.84 2.84
N LYS A 3 14.10 8.89 1.72
CA LYS A 3 14.49 8.66 0.30
C LYS A 3 15.22 7.37 -0.09
N ALA A 4 14.63 6.64 -1.04
CA ALA A 4 15.33 6.06 -2.18
C ALA A 4 14.65 6.55 -3.47
N LEU A 5 15.18 7.66 -4.01
CA LEU A 5 14.80 8.19 -5.32
C LEU A 5 15.64 7.40 -6.34
N PHE A 6 15.04 6.47 -7.07
CA PHE A 6 15.69 5.87 -8.24
C PHE A 6 15.64 6.89 -9.38
N ALA A 7 16.65 7.77 -9.40
CA ALA A 7 16.92 8.62 -10.54
C ALA A 7 17.58 7.79 -11.64
N ILE A 8 16.88 7.55 -12.74
CA ILE A 8 17.46 7.08 -14.00
C ILE A 8 18.30 8.24 -14.56
N ILE A 9 19.57 8.29 -14.19
CA ILE A 9 20.53 9.30 -14.68
C ILE A 9 21.23 8.75 -15.91
N SER A 10 20.85 9.24 -17.10
CA SER A 10 21.66 9.12 -18.32
C SER A 10 22.88 10.05 -18.23
N PRO A 11 24.11 9.59 -18.50
CA PRO A 11 25.32 10.32 -18.14
C PRO A 11 25.80 11.25 -19.26
N VAL A 12 25.19 12.43 -19.40
CA VAL A 12 25.84 13.55 -20.10
C VAL A 12 25.43 14.85 -19.40
N LEU A 13 26.35 15.40 -18.58
CA LEU A 13 26.82 16.80 -18.65
C LEU A 13 27.43 17.23 -17.31
N ALA A 14 28.66 16.79 -17.07
CA ALA A 14 29.56 17.46 -16.15
C ALA A 14 30.19 18.67 -16.87
N ALA A 15 29.98 19.88 -16.35
CA ALA A 15 30.97 20.96 -16.21
C ALA A 15 30.30 22.36 -16.18
N ALA A 16 30.96 23.27 -15.44
CA ALA A 16 30.80 24.74 -15.43
C ALA A 16 29.68 25.27 -14.48
N LEU A 17 29.90 26.16 -13.51
CA LEU A 17 31.01 27.08 -13.20
C LEU A 17 30.96 27.52 -11.72
N LEU A 18 32.15 27.69 -11.14
CA LEU A 18 32.45 28.40 -9.90
C LEU A 18 32.64 29.92 -10.17
N PHE A 19 32.71 30.70 -9.07
CA PHE A 19 32.96 32.17 -8.93
C PHE A 19 31.68 33.04 -8.90
N SER A 20 31.47 34.03 -8.02
CA SER A 20 32.22 34.61 -6.90
C SER A 20 31.36 35.66 -6.17
N ALA A 21 31.74 35.96 -4.92
CA ALA A 21 31.68 37.24 -4.22
C ALA A 21 30.43 37.69 -3.45
N CYS A 22 30.66 37.85 -2.14
CA CYS A 22 29.85 38.55 -1.15
C CYS A 22 29.68 40.05 -1.45
N ALA A 23 28.49 40.59 -1.18
CA ALA A 23 28.29 42.00 -0.82
C ALA A 23 27.19 42.13 0.26
N LYS A 24 27.41 43.08 1.17
CA LYS A 24 26.75 43.35 2.45
C LYS A 24 25.38 44.05 2.26
N PRO A 25 24.40 43.92 3.19
CA PRO A 25 23.05 44.43 2.96
C PRO A 25 22.95 45.95 3.18
N ALA A 26 22.20 46.63 2.32
CA ALA A 26 21.82 48.03 2.48
C ALA A 26 20.35 48.11 2.91
N GLU A 27 20.08 48.82 4.01
CA GLU A 27 18.75 49.14 4.51
C GLU A 27 17.98 50.00 3.50
N GLN A 28 16.78 49.57 3.11
CA GLN A 28 15.82 50.37 2.34
C GLN A 28 14.75 50.97 3.26
N PRO A 29 14.22 52.17 2.92
CA PRO A 29 13.18 52.83 3.70
C PRO A 29 11.81 52.16 3.51
N VAL A 30 11.09 52.02 4.61
CA VAL A 30 9.71 51.52 4.66
C VAL A 30 8.81 52.48 3.88
N THR A 31 8.19 51.97 2.81
CA THR A 31 7.06 52.60 2.13
C THR A 31 5.87 51.66 2.26
N ASP A 32 4.83 52.11 2.97
CA ASP A 32 3.52 51.44 3.02
C ASP A 32 2.95 51.39 1.60
N VAL A 33 2.95 50.20 1.01
CA VAL A 33 2.16 49.89 -0.19
C VAL A 33 1.00 49.02 0.28
N THR A 34 -0.19 49.58 0.21
CA THR A 34 -1.46 48.87 0.36
C THR A 34 -1.49 47.77 -0.71
N ALA A 35 -1.38 46.51 -0.29
CA ALA A 35 -1.54 45.36 -1.15
C ALA A 35 -2.96 45.37 -1.70
N THR A 36 -3.08 45.55 -3.01
CA THR A 36 -4.29 45.22 -3.75
C THR A 36 -4.29 43.70 -3.89
N GLU A 37 -5.23 43.02 -3.24
CA GLU A 37 -5.44 41.57 -3.41
C GLU A 37 -5.63 41.26 -4.90
N ALA A 38 -4.82 40.34 -5.40
CA ALA A 38 -5.06 39.67 -6.67
C ALA A 38 -6.31 38.77 -6.52
N PRO A 39 -7.15 38.64 -7.55
CA PRO A 39 -8.33 37.78 -7.47
C PRO A 39 -7.89 36.31 -7.28
N ALA A 40 -8.49 35.64 -6.29
CA ALA A 40 -8.31 34.22 -6.06
C ALA A 40 -8.86 33.40 -7.24
N PRO A 41 -8.26 32.25 -7.59
CA PRO A 41 -8.79 31.36 -8.62
C PRO A 41 -10.19 30.84 -8.22
N GLU A 42 -11.10 30.75 -9.19
CA GLU A 42 -12.46 30.23 -8.98
C GLU A 42 -12.42 28.71 -8.74
N GLU A 43 -12.37 28.31 -7.47
CA GLU A 43 -12.64 26.94 -7.01
C GLU A 43 -14.10 26.57 -7.31
N THR A 44 -14.30 25.56 -8.17
CA THR A 44 -15.63 25.01 -8.41
C THR A 44 -15.66 23.57 -7.92
N ALA A 45 -16.10 23.35 -6.68
CA ALA A 45 -16.23 22.00 -6.14
C ALA A 45 -17.44 21.29 -6.77
N ALA A 46 -17.21 20.16 -7.42
CA ALA A 46 -18.27 19.27 -7.89
C ALA A 46 -18.39 18.08 -6.93
N ILE A 47 -19.61 17.77 -6.47
CA ILE A 47 -19.86 16.55 -5.67
C ILE A 47 -19.86 15.37 -6.64
N CYS A 48 -18.81 14.55 -6.58
CA CYS A 48 -18.70 13.34 -7.37
C CYS A 48 -18.25 12.21 -6.44
N GLY A 49 -19.07 11.14 -6.31
CA GLY A 49 -18.74 9.91 -5.57
C GLY A 49 -19.19 9.88 -4.11
N ASP A 50 -19.42 8.65 -3.59
CA ASP A 50 -19.78 8.41 -2.20
C ASP A 50 -18.62 8.79 -1.26
N GLY A 51 -18.77 9.88 -0.50
CA GLY A 51 -17.90 10.23 0.62
C GLY A 51 -16.72 11.17 0.33
N TYR A 52 -16.68 11.84 -0.83
CA TYR A 52 -15.71 12.92 -1.10
C TYR A 52 -16.31 14.00 -2.01
N THR A 53 -15.63 15.14 -2.07
CA THR A 53 -15.90 16.20 -3.06
C THR A 53 -14.69 16.37 -3.96
N VAL A 54 -14.86 16.89 -5.17
CA VAL A 54 -13.74 17.13 -6.10
C VAL A 54 -13.44 18.62 -6.14
N GLU A 55 -12.20 18.96 -5.81
CA GLU A 55 -11.62 20.26 -6.06
C GLU A 55 -10.97 20.28 -7.45
N VAL A 56 -11.22 21.34 -8.22
CA VAL A 56 -10.61 21.54 -9.54
C VAL A 56 -9.74 22.79 -9.47
N LYS A 57 -8.44 22.64 -9.72
CA LYS A 57 -7.49 23.77 -9.75
C LYS A 57 -6.88 23.93 -11.14
N THR A 58 -6.54 25.17 -11.46
CA THR A 58 -5.68 25.49 -12.60
C THR A 58 -4.53 26.35 -12.11
N VAL A 59 -3.31 25.86 -12.29
CA VAL A 59 -2.07 26.52 -11.84
C VAL A 59 -1.22 26.88 -13.05
N TYR A 60 -0.63 28.06 -13.01
CA TYR A 60 0.19 28.61 -14.09
C TYR A 60 1.64 28.78 -13.62
N TYR A 61 2.59 28.33 -14.45
CA TYR A 61 4.01 28.39 -14.15
C TYR A 61 4.77 29.31 -15.12
N PRO A 62 5.82 30.02 -14.67
CA PRO A 62 6.29 30.08 -13.28
C PRO A 62 5.29 30.77 -12.35
N GLU A 63 5.46 30.57 -11.04
CA GLU A 63 4.57 31.14 -10.02
C GLU A 63 4.30 32.64 -10.25
N GLY A 64 3.04 33.05 -10.09
CA GLY A 64 2.57 34.42 -10.35
C GLY A 64 2.21 34.70 -11.81
N SER A 65 2.36 33.72 -12.71
CA SER A 65 1.89 33.83 -14.10
C SER A 65 0.37 33.66 -14.19
N ASP A 66 -0.18 34.12 -15.31
CA ASP A 66 -1.57 33.92 -15.72
C ASP A 66 -1.62 33.18 -17.07
N LYS A 67 -2.83 32.95 -17.59
CA LYS A 67 -3.04 32.25 -18.87
C LYS A 67 -2.26 32.88 -20.04
N ASP A 68 -2.04 34.19 -20.04
CA ASP A 68 -1.41 34.89 -21.14
C ASP A 68 0.13 34.89 -21.04
N THR A 69 0.65 34.75 -19.82
CA THR A 69 2.09 34.84 -19.53
C THR A 69 2.75 33.51 -19.13
N ALA A 70 1.95 32.50 -18.75
CA ALA A 70 2.44 31.20 -18.30
C ALA A 70 3.19 30.45 -19.38
N LYS A 71 4.31 29.82 -19.02
CA LYS A 71 5.05 28.89 -19.89
C LYS A 71 4.50 27.46 -19.83
N PHE A 72 3.89 27.11 -18.70
CA PHE A 72 3.31 25.80 -18.46
C PHE A 72 2.02 25.93 -17.65
N MET A 73 1.09 25.02 -17.82
CA MET A 73 -0.17 24.96 -17.08
C MET A 73 -0.36 23.59 -16.43
N LEU A 74 -0.83 23.57 -15.19
CA LEU A 74 -1.37 22.37 -14.56
C LEU A 74 -2.87 22.53 -14.41
N ALA A 75 -3.64 21.59 -14.95
CA ALA A 75 -5.07 21.45 -14.69
C ALA A 75 -5.30 20.17 -13.91
N LEU A 76 -5.77 20.27 -12.67
CA LEU A 76 -5.77 19.15 -11.74
C LEU A 76 -7.11 18.97 -11.04
N GLN A 77 -7.49 17.72 -10.80
CA GLN A 77 -8.64 17.31 -9.99
C GLN A 77 -8.13 16.58 -8.75
N LEU A 78 -8.50 17.04 -7.56
CA LEU A 78 -8.15 16.40 -6.28
C LEU A 78 -9.41 16.03 -5.51
N PRO A 79 -9.44 14.84 -4.88
CA PRO A 79 -10.50 14.54 -3.94
C PRO A 79 -10.27 15.31 -2.63
N VAL A 80 -11.36 15.67 -1.96
CA VAL A 80 -11.37 16.23 -0.62
C VAL A 80 -12.27 15.35 0.24
N PHE A 81 -11.67 14.66 1.20
CA PHE A 81 -12.33 13.75 2.14
C PHE A 81 -12.63 14.45 3.47
N GLU A 82 -13.53 13.88 4.28
CA GLU A 82 -13.66 14.29 5.68
C GLU A 82 -12.48 13.80 6.54
N ASN A 83 -11.79 12.74 6.11
CA ASN A 83 -10.64 12.17 6.80
C ASN A 83 -9.38 13.03 6.53
N THR A 84 -8.80 13.58 7.60
CA THR A 84 -7.59 14.41 7.54
C THR A 84 -6.37 13.66 6.99
N ALA A 85 -6.15 12.40 7.38
CA ALA A 85 -4.99 11.62 6.93
C ALA A 85 -5.02 11.39 5.41
N MET A 86 -6.21 11.12 4.85
CA MET A 86 -6.37 11.00 3.40
C MET A 86 -6.02 12.30 2.68
N ASN A 87 -6.45 13.45 3.22
CA ASN A 87 -6.13 14.76 2.63
C ASN A 87 -4.64 15.13 2.76
N GLU A 88 -3.95 14.66 3.79
CA GLU A 88 -2.50 14.84 3.94
C GLU A 88 -1.73 14.14 2.82
N ALA A 89 -2.06 12.89 2.50
CA ALA A 89 -1.44 12.16 1.38
C ALA A 89 -1.75 12.79 0.01
N ILE A 90 -2.96 13.33 -0.19
CA ILE A 90 -3.32 14.07 -1.41
C ILE A 90 -2.51 15.36 -1.54
N THR A 91 -2.22 16.03 -0.42
CA THR A 91 -1.36 17.22 -0.39
C THR A 91 0.08 16.85 -0.73
N GLU A 92 0.59 15.71 -0.23
CA GLU A 92 1.93 15.22 -0.57
C GLU A 92 2.05 14.91 -2.06
N TYR A 93 1.05 14.26 -2.66
CA TYR A 93 0.97 14.06 -4.11
C TYR A 93 1.02 15.39 -4.88
N GLU A 94 0.22 16.39 -4.47
CA GLU A 94 0.22 17.71 -5.11
C GLU A 94 1.59 18.39 -5.01
N ASP A 95 2.28 18.29 -3.87
CA ASP A 95 3.64 18.83 -3.66
C ASP A 95 4.68 18.13 -4.54
N GLU A 96 4.61 16.80 -4.66
CA GLU A 96 5.48 16.01 -5.54
C GLU A 96 5.26 16.35 -7.01
N LEU A 97 4.00 16.46 -7.45
CA LEU A 97 3.64 16.86 -8.81
C LEU A 97 4.14 18.28 -9.12
N ASN A 98 3.94 19.23 -8.20
CA ASN A 98 4.46 20.60 -8.33
C ASN A 98 5.99 20.62 -8.47
N THR A 99 6.67 19.78 -7.69
CA THR A 99 8.13 19.63 -7.76
C THR A 99 8.54 19.10 -9.14
N ARG A 100 7.94 17.99 -9.60
CA ARG A 100 8.21 17.38 -10.91
C ARG A 100 7.97 18.36 -12.06
N ILE A 101 6.86 19.09 -12.03
CA ILE A 101 6.57 20.13 -13.03
C ILE A 101 7.68 21.18 -13.04
N THR A 102 8.05 21.71 -11.88
CA THR A 102 9.00 22.81 -11.79
C THR A 102 10.43 22.40 -12.16
N SER A 103 10.86 21.18 -11.78
CA SER A 103 12.23 20.72 -11.99
C SER A 103 12.46 20.00 -13.32
N GLU A 104 11.43 19.36 -13.89
CA GLU A 104 11.60 18.47 -15.04
C GLU A 104 10.81 18.94 -16.27
N GLN A 105 9.54 19.31 -16.11
CA GLN A 105 8.67 19.62 -17.26
C GLN A 105 8.80 21.09 -17.71
N LEU A 106 8.75 22.04 -16.76
CA LEU A 106 8.84 23.47 -17.04
C LEU A 106 10.14 23.86 -17.77
N PRO A 107 11.34 23.32 -17.45
CA PRO A 107 12.55 23.61 -18.19
C PRO A 107 12.51 23.18 -19.67
N LEU A 108 11.69 22.19 -20.01
CA LEU A 108 11.50 21.68 -21.37
C LEU A 108 10.35 22.39 -22.12
N SER A 109 9.58 23.22 -21.43
CA SER A 109 8.39 23.87 -21.99
C SER A 109 8.72 24.97 -23.01
N GLU A 110 8.09 24.86 -24.19
CA GLU A 110 8.14 25.88 -25.24
C GLU A 110 6.72 26.36 -25.59
N ARG A 111 6.27 27.45 -24.96
CA ARG A 111 4.97 28.06 -25.26
C ARG A 111 4.92 28.60 -26.68
N THR A 112 3.77 28.42 -27.36
CA THR A 112 3.41 29.13 -28.59
C THR A 112 2.23 30.08 -28.36
N ASP A 113 1.88 30.89 -29.37
CA ASP A 113 0.72 31.77 -29.30
C ASP A 113 -0.62 30.99 -29.21
N SER A 114 -0.66 29.76 -29.74
CA SER A 114 -1.86 28.92 -29.78
C SER A 114 -1.94 27.90 -28.63
N PHE A 115 -0.81 27.59 -27.98
CA PHE A 115 -0.73 26.47 -27.06
C PHE A 115 0.19 26.72 -25.86
N ILE A 116 -0.29 26.29 -24.69
CA ILE A 116 0.47 26.26 -23.43
C ILE A 116 0.77 24.78 -23.14
N PRO A 117 2.05 24.38 -23.11
CA PRO A 117 2.44 23.08 -22.56
C PRO A 117 1.78 22.84 -21.21
N ASN A 118 1.27 21.64 -21.01
CA ASN A 118 0.45 21.37 -19.83
C ASN A 118 0.52 19.95 -19.33
N THR A 119 0.21 19.83 -18.03
CA THR A 119 -0.14 18.56 -17.39
C THR A 119 -1.60 18.64 -17.00
N LYS A 120 -2.37 17.64 -17.43
CA LYS A 120 -3.76 17.44 -17.01
C LYS A 120 -3.82 16.22 -16.11
N VAL A 121 -4.43 16.37 -14.93
CA VAL A 121 -4.66 15.28 -13.98
C VAL A 121 -6.15 15.02 -13.85
N GLU A 122 -6.57 13.81 -14.21
CA GLU A 122 -7.94 13.33 -14.06
C GLU A 122 -8.04 12.36 -12.88
N LEU A 123 -9.12 12.50 -12.12
CA LEU A 123 -9.32 11.75 -10.88
C LEU A 123 -10.32 10.60 -11.08
N SER A 124 -9.97 9.43 -10.55
CA SER A 124 -10.90 8.33 -10.31
C SER A 124 -10.73 7.82 -8.88
N VAL A 125 -11.83 7.67 -8.14
CA VAL A 125 -11.84 7.10 -6.78
C VAL A 125 -12.78 5.90 -6.75
N PHE A 126 -12.30 4.78 -6.25
CA PHE A 126 -13.10 3.57 -6.11
C PHE A 126 -12.69 2.77 -4.86
N ARG A 127 -13.65 2.04 -4.29
CA ARG A 127 -13.45 1.26 -3.07
C ARG A 127 -13.38 -0.22 -3.38
N ALA A 128 -12.71 -0.95 -2.51
CA ALA A 128 -12.67 -2.41 -2.53
C ALA A 128 -12.75 -2.98 -1.12
N GLU A 129 -13.39 -4.13 -0.99
CA GLU A 129 -13.45 -4.90 0.26
C GLU A 129 -12.68 -6.22 0.10
N LEU A 130 -11.61 -6.36 0.88
CA LEU A 130 -10.89 -7.61 1.02
C LEU A 130 -11.13 -8.19 2.43
N PRO A 131 -10.87 -9.49 2.65
CA PRO A 131 -10.95 -10.08 3.99
C PRO A 131 -10.13 -9.33 5.05
N GLN A 132 -9.06 -8.64 4.65
CA GLN A 132 -8.18 -7.83 5.50
C GLN A 132 -8.79 -6.48 5.89
N GLY A 133 -9.67 -5.91 5.07
CA GLY A 133 -10.26 -4.59 5.31
C GLY A 133 -10.87 -3.94 4.07
N GLU A 134 -11.42 -2.74 4.28
CA GLU A 134 -11.88 -1.85 3.23
C GLU A 134 -10.74 -0.94 2.79
N TYR A 135 -10.63 -0.74 1.47
CA TYR A 135 -9.60 0.09 0.86
C TYR A 135 -10.23 1.13 -0.06
N THR A 136 -9.66 2.33 -0.06
CA THR A 136 -9.98 3.40 -1.01
C THR A 136 -8.80 3.58 -1.95
N ASN A 137 -9.05 3.40 -3.25
CA ASN A 137 -8.07 3.67 -4.31
C ASN A 137 -8.32 5.07 -4.86
N ILE A 138 -7.29 5.90 -4.88
CA ILE A 138 -7.27 7.20 -5.53
C ILE A 138 -6.33 7.10 -6.71
N MET A 139 -6.87 7.15 -7.92
CA MET A 139 -6.10 7.06 -9.16
C MET A 139 -6.07 8.42 -9.86
N PHE A 140 -4.87 8.95 -10.01
CA PHE A 140 -4.57 10.13 -10.81
C PHE A 140 -4.06 9.69 -12.17
N THR A 141 -4.81 10.00 -13.23
CA THR A 141 -4.36 9.82 -14.61
C THR A 141 -3.77 11.12 -15.11
N GLU A 142 -2.46 11.13 -15.31
CA GLU A 142 -1.69 12.28 -15.76
C GLU A 142 -1.49 12.21 -17.28
N THR A 143 -1.76 13.34 -17.94
CA THR A 143 -1.46 13.53 -19.37
C THR A 143 -0.59 14.76 -19.51
N VAL A 144 0.63 14.58 -20.02
CA VAL A 144 1.60 15.64 -20.24
C VAL A 144 1.69 15.93 -21.74
N SER A 145 1.45 17.18 -22.14
CA SER A 145 1.48 17.61 -23.52
C SER A 145 2.42 18.80 -23.69
N PHE A 146 3.51 18.62 -24.44
CA PHE A 146 4.47 19.70 -24.74
C PHE A 146 4.17 20.45 -26.05
N LEU A 147 3.39 19.85 -26.96
CA LEU A 147 3.07 20.40 -28.28
C LEU A 147 1.57 20.26 -28.57
N GLU A 148 1.00 21.21 -29.33
CA GLU A 148 -0.45 21.26 -29.64
C GLU A 148 -0.95 20.02 -30.41
N ASP A 149 -0.17 19.58 -31.40
CA ASP A 149 -0.46 18.41 -32.24
C ASP A 149 0.55 17.25 -31.99
N GLY A 150 1.24 17.28 -30.84
CA GLY A 150 2.22 16.26 -30.48
C GLY A 150 1.61 15.06 -29.76
N GLU A 151 2.38 13.98 -29.68
CA GLU A 151 2.06 12.88 -28.78
C GLU A 151 2.11 13.39 -27.32
N SER A 152 1.16 12.93 -26.52
CA SER A 152 1.11 13.22 -25.08
C SER A 152 1.63 12.02 -24.32
N GLU A 153 2.36 12.28 -23.26
CA GLU A 153 2.84 11.25 -22.35
C GLU A 153 1.75 10.97 -21.32
N HIS A 154 1.52 9.69 -21.03
CA HIS A 154 0.51 9.24 -20.09
C HIS A 154 1.17 8.48 -18.94
N ALA A 155 0.76 8.79 -17.72
CA ALA A 155 1.18 8.08 -16.52
C ALA A 155 0.02 7.96 -15.54
N ARG A 156 0.01 6.89 -14.73
CA ARG A 156 -0.87 6.80 -13.56
C ARG A 156 -0.06 6.91 -12.29
N HIS A 157 -0.68 7.53 -11.30
CA HIS A 157 -0.23 7.52 -9.91
C HIS A 157 -1.41 7.09 -9.05
N LEU A 158 -1.21 6.07 -8.23
CA LEU A 158 -2.24 5.53 -7.36
C LEU A 158 -1.86 5.72 -5.90
N ILE A 159 -2.85 6.02 -5.08
CA ILE A 159 -2.72 6.00 -3.62
C ILE A 159 -3.79 5.04 -3.10
N VAL A 160 -3.36 3.99 -2.41
CA VAL A 160 -4.26 3.02 -1.77
C VAL A 160 -4.29 3.32 -0.28
N MET A 161 -5.47 3.55 0.27
CA MET A 161 -5.65 3.90 1.69
C MET A 161 -6.53 2.88 2.39
N ASP A 162 -6.22 2.60 3.66
CA ASP A 162 -7.11 1.85 4.55
C ASP A 162 -8.30 2.70 5.04
N SER A 163 -9.18 2.10 5.85
CA SER A 163 -10.34 2.79 6.43
C SER A 163 -9.98 3.94 7.37
N ASP A 164 -8.79 3.90 7.97
CA ASP A 164 -8.29 4.94 8.87
C ASP A 164 -7.63 6.10 8.09
N GLY A 165 -7.42 5.92 6.78
CA GLY A 165 -6.83 6.91 5.87
C GLY A 165 -5.32 6.81 5.75
N ASN A 166 -4.70 5.74 6.25
CA ASN A 166 -3.27 5.51 6.09
C ASN A 166 -2.99 4.90 4.72
N GLU A 167 -2.00 5.43 4.02
CA GLU A 167 -1.50 4.87 2.77
C GLU A 167 -0.92 3.46 2.97
N GLN A 168 -1.16 2.58 2.00
CA GLN A 168 -0.84 1.17 2.05
C GLN A 168 0.02 0.77 0.85
N SER A 169 1.08 0.02 1.11
CA SER A 169 1.80 -0.72 0.07
C SER A 169 1.05 -2.02 -0.29
N LEU A 170 1.36 -2.62 -1.44
CA LEU A 170 0.82 -3.93 -1.80
C LEU A 170 1.24 -5.00 -0.77
N ALA A 171 2.42 -4.87 -0.16
CA ALA A 171 2.86 -5.74 0.94
C ALA A 171 1.87 -5.68 2.12
N SER A 172 1.48 -4.47 2.53
CA SER A 172 0.53 -4.25 3.62
C SER A 172 -0.87 -4.78 3.29
N VAL A 173 -1.37 -4.55 2.08
CA VAL A 173 -2.70 -5.02 1.64
C VAL A 173 -2.75 -6.55 1.48
N SER A 174 -1.73 -7.14 0.85
CA SER A 174 -1.67 -8.59 0.60
C SER A 174 -1.29 -9.40 1.85
N GLY A 175 -0.60 -8.77 2.80
CA GLY A 175 -0.02 -9.43 3.96
C GLY A 175 1.31 -10.14 3.66
N LEU A 176 1.88 -9.97 2.46
CA LEU A 176 3.19 -10.51 2.10
C LEU A 176 4.31 -9.56 2.51
N TYR A 177 5.36 -10.09 3.12
CA TYR A 177 6.55 -9.31 3.48
C TYR A 177 7.44 -8.98 2.27
N SER A 178 7.37 -9.76 1.20
CA SER A 178 8.15 -9.59 -0.03
C SER A 178 7.30 -9.98 -1.25
N PRO A 179 6.37 -9.11 -1.68
CA PRO A 179 5.46 -9.41 -2.79
C PRO A 179 6.13 -9.34 -4.18
N GLU A 180 7.29 -8.70 -4.32
CA GLU A 180 7.95 -8.37 -5.60
C GLU A 180 8.10 -9.59 -6.51
N ASP A 181 8.83 -10.62 -6.06
CA ASP A 181 9.04 -11.86 -6.79
C ASP A 181 7.71 -12.50 -7.22
N THR A 182 6.73 -12.51 -6.31
CA THR A 182 5.44 -13.17 -6.55
C THR A 182 4.65 -12.41 -7.62
N VAL A 183 4.60 -11.08 -7.54
CA VAL A 183 3.92 -10.22 -8.51
C VAL A 183 4.61 -10.33 -9.87
N ALA A 184 5.94 -10.23 -9.93
CA ALA A 184 6.70 -10.39 -11.17
C ALA A 184 6.42 -11.75 -11.82
N GLN A 185 6.38 -12.82 -11.02
CA GLN A 185 6.02 -14.15 -11.51
C GLN A 185 4.58 -14.23 -12.05
N GLN A 186 3.61 -13.57 -11.41
CA GLN A 186 2.22 -13.52 -11.92
C GLN A 186 2.13 -12.77 -13.25
N ILE A 187 2.82 -11.63 -13.39
CA ILE A 187 2.88 -10.90 -14.66
C ILE A 187 3.57 -11.74 -15.73
N TRP A 188 4.69 -12.38 -15.40
CA TRP A 188 5.39 -13.31 -16.30
C TRP A 188 4.46 -14.41 -16.82
N ASN A 189 3.66 -15.02 -15.94
CA ASN A 189 2.70 -16.04 -16.32
C ASN A 189 1.63 -15.55 -17.30
N ILE A 190 1.33 -14.25 -17.31
CA ILE A 190 0.39 -13.63 -18.26
C ILE A 190 1.08 -13.39 -19.61
N ILE A 191 2.32 -12.90 -19.61
CA ILE A 191 2.96 -12.39 -20.83
C ILE A 191 3.88 -13.36 -21.57
N ALA A 192 4.40 -14.41 -20.89
CA ALA A 192 5.50 -15.23 -21.43
C ALA A 192 5.22 -15.88 -22.80
N ASP A 193 3.96 -16.16 -23.11
CA ASP A 193 3.53 -16.78 -24.36
C ASP A 193 2.76 -15.81 -25.29
N ASP A 194 2.71 -14.51 -24.96
CA ASP A 194 2.00 -13.50 -25.74
C ASP A 194 2.98 -12.69 -26.61
N GLY A 195 2.79 -12.77 -27.93
CA GLY A 195 3.64 -12.13 -28.92
C GLY A 195 3.56 -10.60 -28.99
N ASN A 196 2.74 -9.96 -28.15
CA ASN A 196 2.69 -8.50 -28.01
C ASN A 196 3.79 -7.94 -27.08
N TYR A 197 4.43 -8.80 -26.27
CA TYR A 197 5.45 -8.41 -25.30
C TYR A 197 6.86 -8.76 -25.80
N TYR A 198 7.88 -8.14 -25.20
CA TYR A 198 9.27 -8.40 -25.57
C TYR A 198 9.67 -9.85 -25.26
N SER A 199 10.21 -10.55 -26.26
CA SER A 199 10.50 -11.99 -26.17
C SER A 199 11.70 -12.36 -25.30
N ASP A 200 12.52 -11.37 -24.93
CA ASP A 200 13.75 -11.51 -24.15
C ASP A 200 13.60 -11.07 -22.69
N LEU A 201 12.39 -10.70 -22.27
CA LEU A 201 12.10 -10.41 -20.86
C LEU A 201 12.40 -11.62 -19.97
N THR A 202 12.77 -11.32 -18.75
CA THR A 202 12.87 -12.23 -17.62
C THR A 202 11.98 -11.73 -16.48
N GLN A 203 11.81 -12.55 -15.45
CA GLN A 203 11.10 -12.13 -14.23
C GLN A 203 11.82 -10.94 -13.56
N ASP A 204 13.15 -10.96 -13.50
CA ASP A 204 13.96 -9.88 -12.93
C ASP A 204 13.73 -8.56 -13.68
N ASP A 205 13.60 -8.60 -15.01
CA ASP A 205 13.31 -7.40 -15.81
C ASP A 205 11.92 -6.80 -15.48
N ILE A 206 10.93 -7.65 -15.18
CA ILE A 206 9.60 -7.18 -14.74
C ILE A 206 9.71 -6.54 -13.35
N GLU A 207 10.44 -7.18 -12.44
CA GLU A 207 10.62 -6.71 -11.06
C GLU A 207 11.22 -5.31 -11.00
N GLU A 208 12.20 -5.00 -11.87
CA GLU A 208 12.82 -3.67 -11.99
C GLU A 208 11.82 -2.54 -12.33
N HIS A 209 10.66 -2.89 -12.89
CA HIS A 209 9.62 -1.95 -13.29
C HIS A 209 8.41 -1.90 -12.34
N LEU A 210 8.39 -2.71 -11.28
CA LEU A 210 7.30 -2.71 -10.31
C LEU A 210 7.34 -1.47 -9.41
N ASP A 211 6.19 -0.80 -9.31
CA ASP A 211 5.91 0.15 -8.24
C ASP A 211 4.77 -0.39 -7.38
N LEU A 212 5.13 -1.04 -6.27
CA LEU A 212 4.17 -1.66 -5.35
C LEU A 212 3.70 -0.72 -4.23
N TYR A 213 3.99 0.58 -4.35
CA TYR A 213 3.45 1.63 -3.50
C TYR A 213 2.44 2.47 -4.28
N ASN A 214 2.83 2.98 -5.46
CA ASN A 214 2.02 3.92 -6.23
C ASN A 214 1.58 3.40 -7.61
N GLY A 215 1.97 2.18 -7.96
CA GLY A 215 1.67 1.53 -9.25
C GLY A 215 0.69 0.37 -9.14
N PHE A 216 -0.18 0.35 -8.12
CA PHE A 216 -1.17 -0.72 -7.95
C PHE A 216 -2.53 -0.22 -7.45
N SER A 217 -3.58 -1.00 -7.73
CA SER A 217 -4.91 -0.83 -7.15
C SER A 217 -5.45 -2.14 -6.57
N VAL A 218 -6.40 -1.98 -5.67
CA VAL A 218 -7.13 -3.06 -4.99
C VAL A 218 -8.56 -3.10 -5.50
N GLY A 219 -9.02 -4.29 -5.89
CA GLY A 219 -10.40 -4.56 -6.26
C GLY A 219 -11.01 -5.68 -5.40
N ASP A 220 -12.33 -5.81 -5.43
CA ASP A 220 -13.06 -6.84 -4.68
C ASP A 220 -12.62 -8.27 -5.04
N GLU A 221 -11.99 -8.47 -6.20
CA GLU A 221 -11.55 -9.79 -6.69
C GLU A 221 -10.03 -10.00 -6.58
N GLY A 222 -9.25 -8.97 -6.24
CA GLY A 222 -7.79 -9.08 -6.21
C GLY A 222 -7.06 -7.75 -6.41
N TYR A 223 -5.97 -7.81 -7.16
CA TYR A 223 -5.03 -6.70 -7.31
C TYR A 223 -4.82 -6.41 -8.79
N THR A 224 -4.55 -5.15 -9.10
CA THR A 224 -4.11 -4.73 -10.43
C THR A 224 -2.81 -3.95 -10.30
N VAL A 225 -1.82 -4.28 -11.13
CA VAL A 225 -0.52 -3.61 -11.18
C VAL A 225 -0.36 -2.95 -12.53
N TYR A 226 0.19 -1.73 -12.52
CA TYR A 226 0.41 -0.90 -13.69
C TYR A 226 1.92 -0.80 -13.95
N LEU A 227 2.34 -1.17 -15.15
CA LEU A 227 3.73 -1.03 -15.60
C LEU A 227 3.82 0.12 -16.61
N PRO A 228 4.86 0.97 -16.51
CA PRO A 228 5.01 2.11 -17.40
C PRO A 228 5.14 1.68 -18.87
N ALA A 229 4.79 2.59 -19.78
CA ALA A 229 4.99 2.37 -21.21
C ALA A 229 6.45 2.01 -21.50
N GLY A 230 6.67 1.05 -22.41
CA GLY A 230 8.03 0.60 -22.74
C GLY A 230 8.63 -0.43 -21.77
N ALA A 231 8.02 -0.69 -20.60
CA ALA A 231 8.57 -1.63 -19.61
C ALA A 231 8.62 -3.08 -20.12
N VAL A 232 7.49 -3.56 -20.64
CA VAL A 232 7.34 -4.97 -21.07
C VAL A 232 6.86 -5.11 -22.52
N ALA A 233 6.47 -4.01 -23.15
CA ALA A 233 6.00 -3.95 -24.53
C ALA A 233 6.46 -2.66 -25.20
N ASP A 234 6.25 -2.55 -26.51
CA ASP A 234 6.54 -1.34 -27.28
C ASP A 234 5.84 -0.11 -26.66
N GLU A 235 6.53 1.03 -26.59
CA GLU A 235 6.02 2.26 -25.96
C GLU A 235 4.70 2.74 -26.58
N SER A 236 4.45 2.45 -27.87
CA SER A 236 3.18 2.78 -28.55
C SER A 236 1.96 2.02 -28.00
N MET A 237 2.17 0.95 -27.24
CA MET A 237 1.12 0.22 -26.52
C MET A 237 0.70 0.93 -25.23
N GLY A 238 1.43 1.97 -24.83
CA GLY A 238 1.19 2.72 -23.60
C GLY A 238 1.49 1.91 -22.34
N GLU A 239 1.02 2.42 -21.22
CA GLU A 239 1.08 1.74 -19.92
C GLU A 239 0.34 0.40 -19.97
N GLN A 240 0.90 -0.62 -19.31
CA GLN A 240 0.35 -1.96 -19.28
C GLN A 240 -0.31 -2.25 -17.94
N GLU A 241 -1.44 -2.95 -17.98
CA GLU A 241 -2.27 -3.25 -16.81
C GLU A 241 -2.40 -4.77 -16.62
N PHE A 242 -2.09 -5.25 -15.41
CA PHE A 242 -2.11 -6.68 -15.07
C PHE A 242 -2.96 -6.92 -13.82
N SER A 243 -4.09 -7.61 -13.99
CA SER A 243 -4.97 -7.99 -12.87
C SER A 243 -4.83 -9.46 -12.53
N PHE A 244 -4.76 -9.76 -11.24
CA PHE A 244 -4.73 -11.14 -10.73
C PHE A 244 -5.54 -11.26 -9.44
N GLY A 245 -6.13 -12.46 -9.25
CA GLY A 245 -7.01 -12.72 -8.11
C GLY A 245 -6.29 -12.71 -6.77
N LYS A 246 -7.03 -12.57 -5.66
CA LYS A 246 -6.47 -12.56 -4.29
C LYS A 246 -5.52 -13.73 -4.02
N SER A 247 -5.87 -14.93 -4.49
CA SER A 247 -5.09 -16.14 -4.26
C SER A 247 -3.81 -16.22 -5.08
N ALA A 248 -3.60 -15.34 -6.07
CA ALA A 248 -2.38 -15.32 -6.87
C ALA A 248 -1.15 -14.88 -6.06
N LEU A 249 -1.38 -14.18 -4.93
CA LEU A 249 -0.34 -13.80 -3.98
C LEU A 249 -0.26 -14.74 -2.77
N TYR A 250 -0.95 -15.89 -2.80
CA TYR A 250 -0.79 -16.89 -1.74
C TYR A 250 0.51 -17.67 -1.90
N PRO A 251 1.09 -18.19 -0.81
CA PRO A 251 2.28 -19.05 -0.88
C PRO A 251 2.06 -20.24 -1.82
N GLY A 252 3.13 -20.70 -2.48
CA GLY A 252 3.05 -21.72 -3.53
C GLY A 252 2.41 -23.06 -3.12
N PHE A 253 2.41 -23.40 -1.81
CA PHE A 253 1.71 -24.59 -1.33
C PHE A 253 0.17 -24.48 -1.40
N VAL A 254 -0.38 -23.29 -1.62
CA VAL A 254 -1.82 -23.06 -1.77
C VAL A 254 -2.25 -23.34 -3.21
N GLY A 255 -3.17 -24.29 -3.38
CA GLY A 255 -3.49 -24.94 -4.65
C GLY A 255 -2.88 -26.34 -4.75
N ASP A 256 -1.69 -26.54 -4.18
CA ASP A 256 -0.96 -27.80 -4.21
C ASP A 256 -1.22 -28.69 -2.98
N VAL A 257 -1.24 -28.10 -1.79
CA VAL A 257 -1.36 -28.80 -0.50
C VAL A 257 -2.71 -28.53 0.16
N ILE A 258 -3.17 -27.28 0.13
CA ILE A 258 -4.47 -26.85 0.65
C ILE A 258 -5.15 -25.90 -0.34
N THR A 259 -6.46 -25.75 -0.24
CA THR A 259 -7.23 -24.79 -1.05
C THR A 259 -7.06 -23.35 -0.57
N ALA A 260 -7.41 -22.38 -1.42
CA ALA A 260 -7.42 -20.96 -1.04
C ALA A 260 -8.32 -20.69 0.17
N ASP A 261 -9.53 -21.26 0.21
CA ASP A 261 -10.48 -21.12 1.33
C ASP A 261 -9.89 -21.67 2.64
N GLU A 262 -9.20 -22.82 2.57
CA GLU A 262 -8.51 -23.40 3.71
C GLU A 262 -7.34 -22.53 4.18
N TYR A 263 -6.61 -21.89 3.27
CA TYR A 263 -5.57 -20.93 3.63
C TYR A 263 -6.15 -19.68 4.31
N THR A 264 -7.23 -19.10 3.75
CA THR A 264 -7.96 -17.99 4.35
C THR A 264 -8.47 -18.33 5.76
N GLN A 265 -8.88 -19.58 5.99
CA GLN A 265 -9.29 -20.04 7.31
C GLN A 265 -8.13 -20.02 8.32
N ILE A 266 -6.94 -20.51 7.95
CA ILE A 266 -5.81 -20.66 8.89
C ILE A 266 -5.01 -19.38 9.09
N LEU A 267 -5.03 -18.44 8.14
CA LEU A 267 -4.21 -17.22 8.17
C LEU A 267 -4.40 -16.38 9.46
N PRO A 268 -5.63 -16.12 9.96
CA PRO A 268 -5.82 -15.42 11.24
C PRO A 268 -5.21 -16.17 12.44
N MET A 269 -5.23 -17.51 12.41
CA MET A 269 -4.64 -18.34 13.47
C MET A 269 -3.11 -18.29 13.45
N LEU A 270 -2.51 -18.32 12.25
CA LEU A 270 -1.06 -18.16 12.06
C LEU A 270 -0.56 -16.82 12.60
N ASN A 271 -1.21 -15.72 12.19
CA ASN A 271 -0.83 -14.38 12.62
C ASN A 271 -1.07 -14.16 14.12
N ALA A 272 -2.17 -14.67 14.68
CA ALA A 272 -2.43 -14.61 16.11
C ALA A 272 -1.39 -15.39 16.92
N ALA A 273 -0.99 -16.57 16.45
CA ALA A 273 0.04 -17.37 17.09
C ALA A 273 1.39 -16.65 17.07
N ALA A 274 1.82 -16.13 15.92
CA ALA A 274 3.03 -15.34 15.80
C ALA A 274 3.03 -14.11 16.71
N ALA A 275 1.93 -13.34 16.72
CA ALA A 275 1.80 -12.15 17.55
C ALA A 275 1.79 -12.46 19.06
N ALA A 276 1.22 -13.60 19.48
CA ALA A 276 1.21 -14.03 20.88
C ALA A 276 2.57 -14.60 21.33
N CYS A 277 3.29 -15.27 20.42
CA CYS A 277 4.54 -15.98 20.72
C CYS A 277 5.78 -15.11 20.55
N GLY A 278 5.77 -14.20 19.58
CA GLY A 278 6.92 -13.43 19.11
C GLY A 278 7.56 -12.52 20.16
N PRO A 279 6.80 -11.72 20.94
CA PRO A 279 7.37 -10.79 21.90
C PRO A 279 8.32 -11.43 22.93
N ASP A 280 7.99 -12.64 23.38
CA ASP A 280 8.76 -13.37 24.39
C ASP A 280 9.57 -14.55 23.79
N PHE A 281 9.52 -14.74 22.47
CA PHE A 281 10.09 -15.90 21.76
C PHE A 281 9.69 -17.24 22.40
N THR A 282 8.40 -17.39 22.71
CA THR A 282 7.85 -18.60 23.33
C THR A 282 7.01 -19.41 22.34
N SER A 283 6.93 -20.72 22.53
CA SER A 283 6.06 -21.57 21.70
C SER A 283 4.65 -21.71 22.29
N LEU A 284 3.65 -21.85 21.43
CA LEU A 284 2.27 -22.13 21.79
C LEU A 284 2.04 -23.64 21.82
N SER A 285 1.73 -24.16 23.01
CA SER A 285 1.37 -25.57 23.17
C SER A 285 -0.07 -25.84 22.68
N SER A 286 -0.45 -27.12 22.66
CA SER A 286 -1.80 -27.56 22.28
C SER A 286 -2.91 -27.21 23.26
N VAL A 287 -2.54 -26.76 24.46
CA VAL A 287 -3.48 -26.30 25.49
C VAL A 287 -2.91 -25.00 26.07
N PRO A 288 -2.97 -23.89 25.32
CA PRO A 288 -2.42 -22.63 25.82
C PRO A 288 -3.22 -22.14 27.02
N ILE A 289 -2.52 -21.68 28.05
CA ILE A 289 -3.09 -21.26 29.33
C ILE A 289 -2.57 -19.87 29.74
N GLY A 290 -3.29 -19.21 30.66
CA GLY A 290 -2.88 -17.92 31.23
C GLY A 290 -2.71 -16.84 30.17
N ASP A 291 -1.70 -15.98 30.35
CA ASP A 291 -1.48 -14.79 29.52
C ASP A 291 -1.25 -15.12 28.03
N GLN A 292 -0.65 -16.27 27.69
CA GLN A 292 -0.47 -16.69 26.29
C GLN A 292 -1.81 -16.94 25.60
N SER A 293 -2.79 -17.54 26.30
CA SER A 293 -4.13 -17.75 25.75
C SER A 293 -4.90 -16.45 25.56
N VAL A 294 -4.71 -15.48 26.48
CA VAL A 294 -5.28 -14.13 26.38
C VAL A 294 -4.67 -13.39 25.19
N ALA A 295 -3.34 -13.43 25.05
CA ALA A 295 -2.62 -12.81 23.94
C ALA A 295 -3.09 -13.38 22.59
N TYR A 296 -3.16 -14.70 22.45
CA TYR A 296 -3.66 -15.33 21.22
C TYR A 296 -5.07 -14.85 20.85
N CYS A 297 -6.02 -14.90 21.79
CA CYS A 297 -7.41 -14.49 21.51
C CYS A 297 -7.50 -12.99 21.19
N ARG A 298 -6.69 -12.16 21.85
CA ARG A 298 -6.59 -10.72 21.57
C ARG A 298 -6.10 -10.50 20.15
N GLU A 299 -4.98 -11.09 19.77
CA GLU A 299 -4.35 -10.86 18.46
C GLU A 299 -5.18 -11.44 17.30
N TYR A 300 -5.88 -12.57 17.52
CA TYR A 300 -6.81 -13.15 16.54
C TYR A 300 -7.89 -12.16 16.09
N TRP A 301 -8.39 -11.33 17.01
CA TRP A 301 -9.41 -10.33 16.71
C TRP A 301 -8.83 -8.97 16.35
N LEU A 302 -7.68 -8.58 16.92
CA LEU A 302 -7.01 -7.34 16.53
C LEU A 302 -6.64 -7.38 15.04
N GLN A 303 -6.18 -8.52 14.51
CA GLN A 303 -5.83 -8.68 13.10
C GLN A 303 -4.91 -7.56 12.59
N GLY A 304 -3.95 -7.15 13.41
CA GLY A 304 -3.03 -6.06 13.07
C GLY A 304 -3.44 -4.67 13.56
N ARG A 305 -4.69 -4.45 13.94
CA ARG A 305 -5.17 -3.15 14.45
C ARG A 305 -4.66 -2.85 15.86
N ASP A 306 -4.60 -1.56 16.20
CA ASP A 306 -4.21 -1.11 17.55
C ASP A 306 -5.31 -1.33 18.59
N SER A 307 -6.57 -1.25 18.17
CA SER A 307 -7.69 -1.55 19.06
C SER A 307 -8.91 -2.08 18.30
N ARG A 308 -9.72 -2.89 18.99
CA ARG A 308 -10.99 -3.40 18.48
C ARG A 308 -11.93 -3.66 19.64
N THR A 309 -13.22 -3.46 19.42
CA THR A 309 -14.26 -3.91 20.36
C THR A 309 -15.00 -5.08 19.74
N VAL A 310 -15.15 -6.16 20.51
CA VAL A 310 -15.90 -7.37 20.13
C VAL A 310 -16.86 -7.76 21.25
N THR A 311 -17.79 -8.66 20.98
CA THR A 311 -18.62 -9.27 22.01
C THR A 311 -17.81 -10.30 22.82
N GLN A 312 -18.27 -10.62 24.03
CA GLN A 312 -17.66 -11.69 24.82
C GLN A 312 -17.72 -13.06 24.12
N GLU A 313 -18.77 -13.31 23.33
CA GLU A 313 -18.92 -14.55 22.55
C GLU A 313 -17.88 -14.64 21.44
N GLU A 314 -17.68 -13.57 20.67
CA GLU A 314 -16.62 -13.48 19.66
C GLU A 314 -15.25 -13.66 20.29
N TYR A 315 -14.94 -12.95 21.37
CA TYR A 315 -13.65 -13.10 22.06
C TYR A 315 -13.36 -14.56 22.41
N ARG A 316 -14.34 -15.28 22.97
CA ARG A 316 -14.20 -16.70 23.29
C ARG A 316 -14.12 -17.60 22.06
N SER A 317 -14.77 -17.24 20.95
CA SER A 317 -14.75 -18.05 19.73
C SER A 317 -13.39 -18.04 19.02
N ALA A 318 -12.49 -17.11 19.36
CA ALA A 318 -11.10 -17.16 18.92
C ALA A 318 -10.34 -18.37 19.50
N TYR A 319 -10.73 -18.82 20.70
CA TYR A 319 -10.07 -19.93 21.39
C TYR A 319 -10.48 -21.29 20.80
N LYS A 320 -10.02 -21.55 19.57
CA LYS A 320 -10.26 -22.77 18.79
C LYS A 320 -9.18 -23.83 19.04
N PHE A 321 -8.87 -24.14 20.30
CA PHE A 321 -7.90 -25.19 20.65
C PHE A 321 -8.62 -26.50 21.02
N PRO A 322 -8.57 -27.53 20.16
CA PRO A 322 -9.46 -28.69 20.28
C PRO A 322 -9.10 -29.61 21.44
N LEU A 323 -7.88 -29.47 21.97
CA LEU A 323 -7.39 -30.23 23.12
C LEU A 323 -7.57 -29.49 24.46
N SER A 324 -8.01 -28.23 24.44
CA SER A 324 -8.25 -27.48 25.67
C SER A 324 -9.62 -27.78 26.27
N SER A 325 -9.64 -27.97 27.59
CA SER A 325 -10.88 -28.13 28.38
C SER A 325 -11.25 -26.90 29.19
N SER A 326 -10.42 -25.84 29.13
CA SER A 326 -10.59 -24.60 29.89
C SER A 326 -10.57 -23.41 28.96
N LEU A 327 -11.53 -22.50 29.14
CA LEU A 327 -11.54 -21.22 28.43
C LEU A 327 -10.37 -20.32 28.89
N PRO A 328 -9.91 -19.40 28.03
CA PRO A 328 -8.91 -18.41 28.41
C PRO A 328 -9.46 -17.51 29.53
N PRO A 329 -8.59 -16.89 30.35
CA PRO A 329 -9.00 -15.83 31.27
C PRO A 329 -9.83 -14.75 30.57
N GLU A 330 -10.83 -14.21 31.27
CA GLU A 330 -11.74 -13.19 30.71
C GLU A 330 -11.14 -11.78 30.71
N GLU A 331 -10.01 -11.60 31.38
CA GLU A 331 -9.24 -10.36 31.44
C GLU A 331 -7.75 -10.67 31.40
N GLY A 332 -6.97 -9.70 30.93
CA GLY A 332 -5.52 -9.75 30.95
C GLY A 332 -4.90 -8.58 30.16
N PRO A 333 -3.61 -8.63 29.86
CA PRO A 333 -2.94 -7.53 29.17
C PRO A 333 -3.62 -7.18 27.83
N GLY A 334 -4.13 -5.95 27.73
CA GLY A 334 -4.81 -5.46 26.53
C GLY A 334 -6.21 -6.04 26.28
N VAL A 335 -6.83 -6.67 27.30
CA VAL A 335 -8.20 -7.21 27.22
C VAL A 335 -8.99 -6.70 28.42
N GLU A 336 -10.02 -5.89 28.15
CA GLU A 336 -10.86 -5.26 29.16
C GLU A 336 -12.34 -5.61 28.92
N LEU A 337 -12.95 -6.36 29.85
CA LEU A 337 -14.38 -6.64 29.83
C LEU A 337 -15.17 -5.41 30.30
N LYS A 338 -16.21 -5.05 29.57
CA LYS A 338 -17.10 -3.93 29.88
C LYS A 338 -18.41 -4.43 30.48
N ASP A 339 -19.04 -3.57 31.28
CA ASP A 339 -20.33 -3.86 31.94
C ASP A 339 -21.47 -4.14 30.94
N ASP A 340 -21.33 -3.67 29.69
CA ASP A 340 -22.29 -3.89 28.61
C ASP A 340 -22.13 -5.23 27.88
N GLY A 341 -21.19 -6.08 28.32
CA GLY A 341 -20.92 -7.40 27.74
C GLY A 341 -19.98 -7.37 26.52
N THR A 342 -19.40 -6.21 26.20
CA THR A 342 -18.35 -6.09 25.19
C THR A 342 -16.96 -6.27 25.80
N VAL A 343 -15.99 -6.63 24.95
CA VAL A 343 -14.59 -6.77 25.29
C VAL A 343 -13.80 -5.78 24.45
N LYS A 344 -13.11 -4.86 25.10
CA LYS A 344 -12.18 -3.94 24.44
C LYS A 344 -10.80 -4.61 24.36
N LEU A 345 -10.30 -4.74 23.14
CA LEU A 345 -8.98 -5.24 22.82
C LEU A 345 -8.06 -4.07 22.48
N THR A 346 -6.82 -4.12 22.97
CA THR A 346 -5.81 -3.10 22.67
C THR A 346 -4.45 -3.76 22.54
N ARG A 347 -3.72 -3.41 21.49
CA ARG A 347 -2.35 -3.87 21.29
C ARG A 347 -1.48 -3.38 22.45
N VAL A 348 -0.75 -4.29 23.08
CA VAL A 348 0.16 -3.99 24.21
C VAL A 348 1.60 -4.43 23.95
N THR A 349 1.85 -5.08 22.80
CA THR A 349 3.15 -5.58 22.38
C THR A 349 3.48 -5.11 20.96
N PRO A 350 4.77 -5.08 20.57
CA PRO A 350 5.15 -4.89 19.18
C PRO A 350 4.47 -5.89 18.25
N PHE A 351 4.29 -5.51 16.99
CA PHE A 351 3.71 -6.39 15.98
C PHE A 351 4.69 -7.53 15.64
N TYR A 352 4.17 -8.75 15.63
CA TYR A 352 4.82 -9.91 15.02
C TYR A 352 3.81 -10.61 14.09
N GLY A 353 4.29 -11.09 12.94
CA GLY A 353 3.50 -11.86 11.99
C GLY A 353 4.21 -13.14 11.55
N PHE A 354 3.56 -13.91 10.69
CA PHE A 354 4.10 -15.17 10.18
C PHE A 354 4.16 -15.16 8.65
N GLN A 355 5.37 -15.20 8.09
CA GLN A 355 5.59 -15.39 6.66
C GLN A 355 5.62 -16.89 6.38
N SER A 356 4.57 -17.40 5.73
CA SER A 356 4.48 -18.83 5.38
C SER A 356 5.37 -19.13 4.18
N GLU A 357 6.16 -20.21 4.25
CA GLU A 357 7.08 -20.61 3.18
C GLU A 357 6.67 -21.92 2.53
N ASP A 358 6.27 -22.92 3.33
CA ASP A 358 5.93 -24.26 2.84
C ASP A 358 4.87 -24.91 3.74
N ALA A 359 4.19 -25.93 3.22
CA ALA A 359 3.25 -26.72 3.98
C ALA A 359 3.27 -28.19 3.60
N THR A 360 2.95 -29.05 4.58
CA THR A 360 2.75 -30.49 4.36
C THR A 360 1.44 -30.94 4.97
N LEU A 361 0.65 -31.70 4.21
CA LEU A 361 -0.60 -32.31 4.67
C LEU A 361 -0.42 -33.83 4.73
N LYS A 362 -0.52 -34.39 5.94
CA LYS A 362 -0.44 -35.83 6.17
C LYS A 362 -1.79 -36.50 5.91
N GLU A 363 -1.77 -37.79 5.57
CA GLU A 363 -3.00 -38.61 5.33
C GLU A 363 -3.98 -38.59 6.51
N ASN A 364 -3.48 -38.38 7.73
CA ASN A 364 -4.31 -38.29 8.94
C ASN A 364 -4.93 -36.89 9.16
N GLY A 365 -4.83 -35.98 8.19
CA GLY A 365 -5.42 -34.63 8.24
C GLY A 365 -4.65 -33.62 9.07
N ILE A 366 -3.40 -33.94 9.45
CA ILE A 366 -2.51 -32.98 10.11
C ILE A 366 -1.82 -32.14 9.06
N LEU A 367 -2.05 -30.83 9.10
CA LEU A 367 -1.36 -29.83 8.31
C LEU A 367 -0.23 -29.23 9.13
N THR A 368 0.96 -29.17 8.57
CA THR A 368 2.10 -28.45 9.14
C THR A 368 2.51 -27.35 8.17
N VAL A 369 2.51 -26.10 8.63
CA VAL A 369 2.95 -24.93 7.85
C VAL A 369 4.25 -24.44 8.47
N THR A 370 5.31 -24.35 7.67
CA THR A 370 6.62 -23.82 8.09
C THR A 370 6.84 -22.44 7.50
N GLY A 371 7.62 -21.63 8.21
CA GLY A 371 7.95 -20.30 7.74
C GLY A 371 8.77 -19.52 8.74
N VAL A 372 8.67 -18.19 8.64
CA VAL A 372 9.47 -17.26 9.41
C VAL A 372 8.56 -16.39 10.28
N LEU A 373 8.90 -16.33 11.57
CA LEU A 373 8.38 -15.30 12.47
C LEU A 373 9.01 -13.97 12.08
N MET A 374 8.17 -12.99 11.80
CA MET A 374 8.58 -11.65 11.39
C MET A 374 8.29 -10.65 12.52
N SER A 375 9.24 -9.78 12.82
CA SER A 375 9.00 -8.58 13.64
C SER A 375 8.60 -7.42 12.73
N GLY A 376 7.57 -6.65 13.09
CA GLY A 376 6.99 -5.61 12.22
C GLY A 376 5.90 -6.16 11.29
N ALA A 377 5.06 -5.28 10.75
CA ALA A 377 3.99 -5.64 9.83
C ALA A 377 4.47 -5.68 8.37
N PRO A 378 3.77 -6.40 7.47
CA PRO A 378 4.01 -6.31 6.03
C PRO A 378 3.97 -4.86 5.52
N GLY A 379 4.97 -4.46 4.74
CA GLY A 379 5.17 -3.09 4.25
C GLY A 379 5.87 -2.13 5.23
N ASP A 380 6.11 -2.54 6.49
CA ASP A 380 6.93 -1.74 7.40
C ASP A 380 8.39 -1.79 6.95
N ALA A 381 9.04 -0.63 6.80
CA ALA A 381 10.47 -0.54 6.48
C ALA A 381 11.39 -1.18 7.54
N GLY A 382 10.87 -1.39 8.76
CA GLY A 382 11.56 -2.07 9.86
C GLY A 382 11.24 -3.57 9.97
N ALA A 383 10.41 -4.11 9.08
CA ALA A 383 10.04 -5.51 9.11
C ALA A 383 11.26 -6.40 8.88
N ALA A 384 11.41 -7.45 9.69
CA ALA A 384 12.57 -8.32 9.62
C ALA A 384 12.28 -9.73 10.12
N ALA A 385 12.98 -10.70 9.53
CA ALA A 385 13.00 -12.08 10.01
C ALA A 385 13.56 -12.15 11.44
N ALA A 386 12.78 -12.71 12.36
CA ALA A 386 13.13 -12.84 13.77
C ALA A 386 13.58 -14.27 14.12
N ALA A 387 12.85 -15.29 13.66
CA ALA A 387 13.16 -16.70 13.90
C ALA A 387 12.42 -17.60 12.90
N SER A 388 12.89 -18.83 12.70
CA SER A 388 12.09 -19.84 12.01
C SER A 388 10.99 -20.36 12.93
N ALA A 389 9.83 -20.67 12.36
CA ALA A 389 8.69 -21.17 13.11
C ALA A 389 7.87 -22.21 12.33
N SER A 390 7.09 -23.00 13.06
CA SER A 390 6.24 -24.05 12.51
C SER A 390 4.90 -24.08 13.22
N ALA A 391 3.82 -24.09 12.45
CA ALA A 391 2.46 -24.20 12.95
C ALA A 391 1.87 -25.56 12.57
N MET A 392 1.24 -26.24 13.53
CA MET A 392 0.55 -27.50 13.28
C MET A 392 -0.96 -27.31 13.47
N PHE A 393 -1.75 -27.79 12.51
CA PHE A 393 -3.20 -27.76 12.54
C PHE A 393 -3.76 -29.18 12.48
N THR A 394 -4.84 -29.39 13.23
CA THR A 394 -5.64 -30.62 13.16
C THR A 394 -6.98 -30.29 12.50
N ARG A 395 -7.41 -31.12 11.55
CA ARG A 395 -8.72 -30.99 10.92
C ARG A 395 -9.79 -31.74 11.72
N LEU A 396 -10.84 -31.04 12.13
CA LEU A 396 -12.01 -31.62 12.81
C LEU A 396 -13.28 -31.08 12.15
N ASP A 397 -14.24 -31.96 11.86
CA ASP A 397 -15.53 -31.60 11.22
C ASP A 397 -15.42 -30.71 9.97
N GLY A 398 -14.31 -30.86 9.22
CA GLY A 398 -14.04 -30.11 8.00
C GLY A 398 -13.23 -28.82 8.20
N GLU A 399 -13.05 -28.36 9.44
CA GLU A 399 -12.35 -27.13 9.81
C GLU A 399 -10.95 -27.38 10.39
N TYR A 400 -10.03 -26.45 10.16
CA TYR A 400 -8.71 -26.47 10.79
C TYR A 400 -8.71 -25.80 12.17
N TYR A 401 -8.02 -26.44 13.11
CA TYR A 401 -7.80 -25.94 14.46
C TYR A 401 -6.31 -25.93 14.78
N LEU A 402 -5.80 -24.80 15.27
CA LEU A 402 -4.40 -24.68 15.66
C LEU A 402 -4.10 -25.64 16.82
N SER A 403 -3.09 -26.48 16.63
CA SER A 403 -2.65 -27.51 17.58
C SER A 403 -1.33 -27.15 18.25
N SER A 404 -0.43 -26.44 17.59
CA SER A 404 0.76 -25.85 18.20
C SER A 404 1.39 -24.81 17.28
N PHE A 405 2.21 -23.94 17.87
CA PHE A 405 3.08 -23.02 17.15
C PHE A 405 4.46 -23.04 17.81
N GLU A 406 5.47 -23.50 17.09
CA GLU A 406 6.83 -23.70 17.61
C GLU A 406 7.77 -22.67 17.00
N ILE A 407 8.50 -21.94 17.85
CA ILE A 407 9.63 -21.09 17.44
C ILE A 407 10.91 -21.92 17.61
N MET A 408 11.76 -21.97 16.57
CA MET A 408 12.93 -22.86 16.48
C MET A 408 14.25 -22.18 16.82
#